data_AF-A0A439I550-F1
#
_entry.id   AF-A0A439I550-F1
#
_cell.length_a   1.000
_cell.length_b   1.000
_cell.length_c   1.000
_cell.angle_alpha   90.00
_cell.angle_beta   90.00
_cell.angle_gamma   90.00
#
_symmetry.space_group_name_H-M   'P 1'
#
loop_
_entity.id
_entity.type
_entity.pdbx_description
1 polymer ?
#
loop_
_entity_poly.entity_id
_entity_poly.type
_entity_poly.pdbx_seq_one_letter_code
_entity_poly.pdbx_strand_id
1 'polypeptide(L)'
;MSNKYYTTESKVRQYEAVIGVFTELFKELKDLGKKKPEGTLSTSKVNLINRVLADAVKLLEGAPDHKYLDLLDSDSLPQYGDAILILSQYEGALKSFYERHYGYQSGVGDAWFIQPKKSG
;
A
#
# COMPACT_ATOMS: atom_id res chain seq x y z
N MET A 1 -17.27 20.75 5.63
CA MET A 1 -15.92 21.06 5.14
C MET A 1 -15.10 19.79 5.25
N SER A 2 -14.63 19.23 4.14
CA SER A 2 -13.69 18.11 4.17
C SER A 2 -12.38 18.61 4.78
N ASN A 3 -12.00 18.09 5.95
CA ASN A 3 -10.68 18.35 6.50
C ASN A 3 -9.65 17.82 5.50
N LYS A 4 -8.84 18.72 4.94
CA LYS A 4 -7.70 18.32 4.09
C LYS A 4 -6.64 17.72 4.99
N TYR A 5 -6.24 16.48 4.72
CA TYR A 5 -5.11 15.85 5.40
C TYR A 5 -3.87 16.12 4.56
N TYR A 6 -2.92 16.84 5.14
CA TYR A 6 -1.69 17.18 4.43
C TYR A 6 -0.60 16.13 4.67
N THR A 7 0.13 15.80 3.60
CA THR A 7 1.28 14.89 3.62
C THR A 7 2.56 15.60 3.19
N THR A 8 3.67 14.86 3.03
CA THR A 8 4.94 15.38 2.53
C THR A 8 5.19 14.92 1.10
N GLU A 9 5.98 15.70 0.34
CA GLU A 9 6.42 15.31 -1.00
C GLU A 9 7.15 13.96 -1.01
N SER A 10 7.92 13.66 0.05
CA SER A 10 8.59 12.37 0.20
C SER A 10 7.60 11.22 0.31
N LYS A 11 6.51 11.37 1.08
CA LYS A 11 5.48 10.34 1.18
C LYS A 11 4.69 10.18 -0.11
N VAL A 12 4.42 11.26 -0.85
CA VAL A 12 3.80 11.18 -2.18
C VAL A 12 4.66 10.37 -3.14
N ARG A 13 5.96 10.67 -3.23
CA ARG A 13 6.89 9.92 -4.10
C ARG A 13 6.99 8.44 -3.72
N GLN A 14 6.98 8.13 -2.42
CA GLN A 14 6.94 6.75 -1.94
C GLN A 14 5.63 6.05 -2.33
N TYR A 15 4.48 6.73 -2.18
CA TYR A 15 3.19 6.20 -2.63
C TYR A 15 3.19 5.88 -4.11
N GLU A 16 3.63 6.82 -4.96
CA GLU A 16 3.67 6.66 -6.41
C GLU A 16 4.60 5.50 -6.83
N ALA A 17 5.73 5.31 -6.14
CA ALA A 17 6.63 4.18 -6.36
C ALA A 17 6.03 2.83 -5.94
N VAL A 18 5.31 2.79 -4.82
CA VAL A 18 4.73 1.55 -4.26
C VAL A 18 3.47 1.13 -5.02
N ILE A 19 2.55 2.07 -5.31
CA ILE A 19 1.19 1.72 -5.77
C ILE A 19 1.18 0.96 -7.09
N GLY A 20 2.02 1.35 -8.06
CA GLY A 20 2.08 0.69 -9.36
C GLY A 20 2.55 -0.77 -9.25
N VAL A 21 3.64 -1.00 -8.51
CA VAL A 21 4.20 -2.34 -8.30
C VAL A 21 3.24 -3.20 -7.48
N PHE A 22 2.65 -2.62 -6.42
CA PHE A 22 1.68 -3.30 -5.57
C PHE A 22 0.45 -3.75 -6.37
N THR A 23 -0.11 -2.89 -7.22
CA THR A 23 -1.32 -3.20 -7.99
C THR A 23 -1.11 -4.38 -8.94
N GLU A 24 -0.01 -4.40 -9.70
CA GLU A 24 0.28 -5.51 -10.62
C GLU A 24 0.60 -6.80 -9.86
N LEU A 25 1.40 -6.72 -8.79
CA LEU A 25 1.71 -7.87 -7.94
C LEU A 25 0.43 -8.47 -7.33
N PHE A 26 -0.47 -7.63 -6.82
CA PHE A 26 -1.69 -8.10 -6.18
C PHE A 26 -2.67 -8.70 -7.20
N LYS A 27 -2.74 -8.13 -8.40
CA LYS A 27 -3.51 -8.68 -9.52
C LYS A 27 -3.02 -10.08 -9.90
N GLU A 28 -1.72 -10.25 -10.08
CA GLU A 28 -1.13 -11.56 -10.38
C GLU A 28 -1.40 -12.57 -9.27
N LEU A 29 -1.22 -12.16 -8.01
CA LEU A 29 -1.49 -13.01 -6.86
C LEU A 29 -2.97 -13.46 -6.82
N LYS A 30 -3.91 -12.55 -7.07
CA LYS A 30 -5.35 -12.86 -7.16
C LYS A 30 -5.63 -13.87 -8.28
N ASP A 31 -5.00 -13.71 -9.44
CA ASP A 31 -5.24 -14.59 -10.59
C ASP A 31 -4.64 -15.99 -10.38
N LEU A 32 -3.50 -16.10 -9.69
CA LEU A 32 -2.94 -17.39 -9.25
C LEU A 32 -3.80 -18.04 -8.15
N GLY A 33 -4.21 -17.25 -7.16
CA GLY A 33 -5.03 -17.73 -6.05
C GLY A 33 -6.41 -18.22 -6.46
N LYS A 34 -7.05 -17.61 -7.48
CA LYS A 34 -8.30 -18.13 -8.07
C LYS A 34 -8.17 -19.55 -8.58
N LYS A 35 -7.00 -19.93 -9.12
CA LYS A 35 -6.76 -21.26 -9.68
C LYS A 35 -6.44 -22.29 -8.60
N LYS A 36 -5.77 -21.89 -7.52
CA LYS A 36 -5.34 -22.78 -6.44
C LYS A 36 -5.27 -22.03 -5.09
N PRO A 37 -6.40 -21.73 -4.45
CA PRO A 37 -6.43 -20.88 -3.25
C PRO A 37 -5.67 -21.51 -2.07
N GLU A 38 -5.77 -22.84 -1.94
CA GLU A 38 -5.08 -23.66 -0.93
C GLU A 38 -3.60 -23.93 -1.26
N GLY A 39 -3.09 -23.39 -2.37
CA GLY A 39 -1.70 -23.58 -2.77
C GLY A 39 -0.74 -22.78 -1.89
N THR A 40 0.35 -23.40 -1.47
CA THR A 40 1.43 -22.71 -0.76
C THR A 40 2.24 -21.81 -1.68
N LEU A 41 2.57 -20.60 -1.22
CA LEU A 41 3.51 -19.71 -1.89
C LEU A 41 4.95 -20.21 -1.75
N SER A 42 5.73 -20.08 -2.82
CA SER A 42 7.18 -20.33 -2.75
C SER A 42 7.91 -19.22 -2.00
N THR A 43 9.01 -19.53 -1.32
CA THR A 43 9.88 -18.55 -0.62
C THR A 43 10.22 -17.32 -1.48
N SER A 44 10.57 -17.51 -2.75
CA SER A 44 10.89 -16.40 -3.66
C SER A 44 9.72 -15.43 -3.88
N LYS A 45 8.47 -15.94 -3.91
CA LYS A 45 7.26 -15.11 -4.03
C LYS A 45 7.02 -14.35 -2.72
N VAL A 46 7.13 -15.03 -1.58
CA VAL A 46 6.97 -14.40 -0.26
C VAL A 46 7.97 -13.26 -0.08
N ASN A 47 9.24 -13.48 -0.42
CA ASN A 47 10.28 -12.45 -0.34
C ASN A 47 10.02 -11.26 -1.26
N LEU A 48 9.54 -11.50 -2.47
CA LEU A 48 9.19 -10.43 -3.41
C LEU A 48 8.02 -9.60 -2.88
N ILE A 49 6.98 -10.26 -2.39
CA ILE A 49 5.81 -9.60 -1.80
C ILE A 49 6.23 -8.77 -0.58
N ASN A 50 6.96 -9.37 0.36
CA ASN A 50 7.41 -8.68 1.58
C ASN A 50 8.29 -7.46 1.31
N ARG A 51 9.06 -7.45 0.21
CA ARG A 51 9.82 -6.25 -0.19
C ARG A 51 8.89 -5.06 -0.48
N VAL A 52 7.80 -5.31 -1.22
CA VAL A 52 6.81 -4.28 -1.55
C VAL A 52 6.01 -3.88 -0.31
N LEU A 53 5.58 -4.87 0.49
CA LEU A 53 4.84 -4.60 1.73
C LEU A 53 5.66 -3.79 2.73
N ALA A 54 6.95 -4.07 2.87
CA ALA A 54 7.82 -3.31 3.78
C ALA A 54 7.92 -1.83 3.42
N ASP A 55 7.96 -1.49 2.13
CA ASP A 55 7.95 -0.09 1.70
C ASP A 55 6.57 0.56 1.90
N ALA A 56 5.49 -0.20 1.69
CA ALA A 56 4.14 0.26 2.02
C ALA A 56 3.94 0.52 3.52
N VAL A 57 4.46 -0.35 4.40
CA VAL A 57 4.45 -0.17 5.86
C VAL A 57 5.12 1.14 6.26
N LYS A 58 6.33 1.41 5.73
CA LYS A 58 7.08 2.65 6.00
C LYS A 58 6.31 3.89 5.53
N LEU A 59 5.74 3.86 4.32
CA LEU A 59 4.92 4.95 3.80
C LEU A 59 3.75 5.27 4.74
N LEU A 60 3.07 4.21 5.20
CA LEU A 60 1.87 4.29 6.02
C LEU A 60 2.17 4.49 7.51
N GLU A 61 3.44 4.63 7.91
CA GLU A 61 3.83 4.91 9.28
C GLU A 61 3.12 6.18 9.80
N GLY A 62 2.48 6.05 10.96
CA GLY A 62 1.65 7.09 11.58
C GLY A 62 0.21 7.20 11.03
N ALA A 63 -0.17 6.43 10.01
CA ALA A 63 -1.56 6.33 9.59
C ALA A 63 -2.37 5.48 10.58
N PRO A 64 -3.68 5.76 10.79
CA PRO A 64 -4.56 4.96 11.66
C PRO A 64 -4.58 3.46 11.33
N ASP A 65 -4.40 3.16 10.05
CA ASP A 65 -4.54 1.81 9.49
C ASP A 65 -3.24 1.00 9.61
N HIS A 66 -2.11 1.65 9.94
CA HIS A 66 -0.77 1.03 10.01
C HIS A 66 -0.71 -0.20 10.93
N LYS A 67 -1.46 -0.17 12.04
CA LYS A 67 -1.49 -1.25 13.03
C LYS A 67 -2.12 -2.57 12.54
N TYR A 68 -2.72 -2.57 11.36
CA TYR A 68 -3.31 -3.76 10.73
C TYR A 68 -2.43 -4.31 9.60
N LEU A 69 -1.23 -3.75 9.38
CA LEU A 69 -0.38 -4.10 8.26
C LEU A 69 0.74 -5.05 8.70
N ASP A 70 0.52 -6.33 8.45
CA ASP A 70 1.50 -7.38 8.73
C ASP A 70 2.26 -7.79 7.46
N LEU A 71 3.50 -8.24 7.62
CA LEU A 71 4.23 -8.92 6.55
C LEU A 71 3.78 -10.38 6.48
N LEU A 72 3.99 -11.01 5.32
CA LEU A 72 3.81 -12.45 5.18
C LEU A 72 4.87 -13.19 5.99
N ASP A 73 4.48 -14.28 6.66
CA ASP A 73 5.41 -15.16 7.36
C ASP A 73 6.25 -15.97 6.34
N SER A 74 7.55 -15.74 6.33
CA SER A 74 8.49 -16.42 5.42
C SER A 74 8.79 -17.86 5.80
N ASP A 75 8.59 -18.22 7.06
CA ASP A 75 8.97 -19.53 7.59
C ASP A 75 7.83 -20.55 7.42
N SER A 76 6.58 -20.13 7.62
CA SER A 76 5.41 -20.98 7.42
C SER A 76 4.95 -21.10 5.97
N LEU A 77 5.40 -20.19 5.08
CA LEU A 77 4.99 -20.11 3.67
C LEU A 77 3.45 -20.10 3.50
N PRO A 78 2.80 -18.93 3.51
CA PRO A 78 1.35 -18.84 3.53
C PRO A 78 0.71 -19.43 2.26
N GLN A 79 -0.57 -19.80 2.38
CA GLN A 79 -1.38 -20.14 1.21
C GLN A 79 -1.70 -18.87 0.40
N TYR A 80 -2.07 -19.04 -0.87
CA TYR A 80 -2.52 -17.91 -1.71
C TYR A 80 -3.69 -17.17 -1.06
N GLY A 81 -4.65 -17.88 -0.46
CA GLY A 81 -5.78 -17.27 0.24
C GLY A 81 -5.35 -16.32 1.36
N ASP A 82 -4.47 -16.79 2.25
CA ASP A 82 -3.95 -15.99 3.37
C ASP A 82 -3.18 -14.76 2.90
N ALA A 83 -2.32 -14.94 1.90
CA ALA A 83 -1.56 -13.83 1.33
C ALA A 83 -2.48 -12.80 0.66
N ILE A 84 -3.51 -13.24 -0.07
CA ILE A 84 -4.50 -12.34 -0.68
C ILE A 84 -5.24 -11.55 0.40
N LEU A 85 -5.59 -12.18 1.53
CA LEU A 85 -6.25 -11.51 2.64
C LEU A 85 -5.35 -10.41 3.22
N ILE A 86 -4.07 -10.70 3.45
CA ILE A 86 -3.12 -9.70 3.93
C ILE A 86 -2.99 -8.56 2.93
N LEU A 87 -2.76 -8.85 1.64
CA LEU A 87 -2.60 -7.82 0.62
C LEU A 87 -3.85 -6.95 0.45
N SER A 88 -5.06 -7.49 0.65
CA SER A 88 -6.28 -6.68 0.59
C SER A 88 -6.33 -5.58 1.66
N GLN A 89 -5.70 -5.79 2.83
CA GLN A 89 -5.58 -4.77 3.87
C GLN A 89 -4.65 -3.63 3.42
N TYR A 90 -3.54 -3.96 2.75
CA TYR A 90 -2.67 -2.96 2.14
C TYR A 90 -3.36 -2.19 1.02
N GLU A 91 -4.15 -2.85 0.16
CA GLU A 91 -4.93 -2.19 -0.90
C GLU A 91 -5.87 -1.13 -0.28
N GLY A 92 -6.58 -1.50 0.79
CA GLY A 92 -7.46 -0.58 1.53
C GLY A 92 -6.70 0.58 2.18
N ALA A 93 -5.55 0.32 2.80
CA ALA A 93 -4.76 1.35 3.47
C ALA A 93 -4.10 2.32 2.45
N LEU A 94 -3.59 1.82 1.34
CA LEU A 94 -3.05 2.64 0.24
C LEU A 94 -4.15 3.49 -0.41
N LYS A 95 -5.33 2.91 -0.64
CA LYS A 95 -6.50 3.67 -1.12
C LYS A 95 -6.88 4.79 -0.14
N SER A 96 -6.95 4.47 1.16
CA SER A 96 -7.26 5.44 2.21
C SER A 96 -6.22 6.56 2.27
N PHE A 97 -4.94 6.24 2.06
CA PHE A 97 -3.89 7.25 1.96
C PHE A 97 -4.14 8.19 0.78
N TYR A 98 -4.42 7.67 -0.42
CA TYR A 98 -4.72 8.49 -1.59
C TYR A 98 -5.92 9.40 -1.36
N GLU A 99 -7.05 8.85 -0.91
CA GLU A 99 -8.30 9.61 -0.70
C GLU A 99 -8.19 10.71 0.36
N ARG A 100 -7.32 10.54 1.36
CA ARG A 100 -7.09 11.56 2.41
C ARG A 100 -6.22 12.72 1.91
N HIS A 101 -5.27 12.44 1.02
CA HIS A 101 -4.20 13.38 0.67
C HIS A 101 -4.24 13.87 -0.78
N TYR A 102 -5.16 13.39 -1.61
CA TYR A 102 -5.34 13.82 -2.99
C TYR A 102 -6.77 14.29 -3.23
N GLY A 103 -6.93 15.39 -3.95
CA GLY A 103 -8.24 15.86 -4.38
C GLY A 103 -8.20 17.26 -4.97
N TYR A 104 -9.38 17.83 -5.18
CA TYR A 104 -9.50 19.13 -5.83
C TYR A 104 -9.05 20.29 -4.92
N GLN A 105 -8.15 21.11 -5.45
CA GLN A 105 -7.73 22.38 -4.86
C GLN A 105 -8.11 23.54 -5.78
N SER A 106 -8.93 24.47 -5.26
CA SER A 106 -9.32 25.69 -5.97
C SER A 106 -8.09 26.44 -6.48
N GLY A 107 -8.11 26.81 -7.77
CA GLY A 107 -7.01 27.50 -8.45
C GLY A 107 -5.84 26.61 -8.90
N VAL A 108 -5.83 25.32 -8.56
CA VAL A 108 -4.78 24.35 -8.96
C VAL A 108 -5.37 23.20 -9.79
N GLY A 109 -6.57 22.73 -9.43
CA GLY A 109 -7.13 21.49 -9.97
C GLY A 109 -6.91 20.32 -9.02
N ASP A 110 -6.93 19.09 -9.54
CA ASP A 110 -6.64 17.90 -8.74
C ASP A 110 -5.14 17.86 -8.39
N ALA A 111 -4.86 17.77 -7.10
CA ALA A 111 -3.50 17.81 -6.60
C ALA A 111 -3.34 17.07 -5.27
N TRP A 112 -2.11 16.69 -4.97
CA TRP A 112 -1.71 16.24 -3.63
C TRP A 112 -1.72 17.41 -2.64
N PHE A 113 -2.33 17.21 -1.48
CA PHE A 113 -2.29 18.13 -0.35
C PHE A 113 -0.94 18.00 0.36
N ILE A 114 0.08 18.71 -0.14
CA ILE A 114 1.44 18.67 0.40
C ILE A 114 1.65 19.86 1.35
N GLN A 115 2.21 19.61 2.53
CA GLN A 115 2.63 20.70 3.43
C GLN A 115 3.76 21.51 2.76
N PRO A 116 3.66 22.84 2.69
CA PRO A 116 4.79 23.65 2.23
C PRO A 116 5.99 23.42 3.16
N LYS A 117 7.19 23.24 2.60
CA LYS A 117 8.43 23.20 3.39
C LYS A 117 8.49 24.49 4.21
N LYS A 118 8.54 24.38 5.54
CA LYS A 118 8.85 25.54 6.39
C LYS A 118 10.21 26.07 5.93
N SER A 119 10.22 27.24 5.33
CA SER A 119 11.45 27.99 5.08
C SER A 119 11.94 28.46 6.45
N GLY A 120 13.07 27.90 6.90
CA GLY A 120 13.79 28.39 8.07
C GLY A 120 14.62 29.61 7.72
#